data_AF-A0A543JE29-F1
#
_entry.id   AF-A0A543JE29-F1
#
_cell.length_a   1.000
_cell.length_b   1.000
_cell.length_c   1.000
_cell.angle_alpha   90.00
_cell.angle_beta   90.00
_cell.angle_gamma   90.00
#
_symmetry.space_group_name_H-M   'P 1'
#
loop_
_entity.id
_entity.type
_entity.pdbx_description
1 polymer ?
#
loop_
_entity_poly.entity_id
_entity_poly.type
_entity_poly.pdbx_seq_one_letter_code
_entity_poly.pdbx_strand_id
1 'polypeptide(L)'
;MPELPRRRLDQPRTEGRFRLSLDPEAFGRFSERLARFLGTGKFLFWQTLIVIVWITLNLVAVSLRWDPYPFILLNLAFSTQAAYAAPLILLAQNRQDDRDRVSLEEDRARAAQTKADTEYLARELAALRLAVGEVVTRDYLRSELERVFRERKRTVKDDVSSP
;
A
#
# COMPACT_ATOMS: atom_id res chain seq x y z
N MET A 1 12.94 31.34 -62.07
CA MET A 1 12.39 30.10 -61.46
C MET A 1 11.85 30.46 -60.09
N PRO A 2 10.58 30.16 -59.75
CA PRO A 2 10.07 30.35 -58.41
C PRO A 2 10.43 29.14 -57.54
N GLU A 3 11.23 29.36 -56.50
CA GLU A 3 11.58 28.36 -55.48
C GLU A 3 10.33 28.01 -54.66
N LEU A 4 9.87 26.75 -54.73
CA LEU A 4 8.78 26.26 -53.89
C LEU A 4 9.30 25.96 -52.48
N PRO A 5 8.63 26.42 -51.41
CA PRO A 5 9.07 26.17 -50.05
C PRO A 5 8.93 24.66 -49.74
N ARG A 6 10.07 24.01 -49.50
CA ARG A 6 10.14 22.60 -49.10
C ARG A 6 9.40 22.41 -47.77
N ARG A 7 8.19 21.84 -47.85
CA ARG A 7 7.38 21.41 -46.71
C ARG A 7 8.13 20.30 -45.96
N ARG A 8 8.73 20.65 -44.82
CA ARG A 8 9.40 19.68 -43.94
C ARG A 8 8.35 18.69 -43.41
N LEU A 9 8.54 17.42 -43.76
CA LEU A 9 7.68 16.27 -43.42
C LEU A 9 8.01 15.64 -42.06
N ASP A 10 8.78 16.33 -41.21
CA ASP A 10 9.41 15.73 -40.03
C ASP A 10 8.73 16.06 -38.69
N GLN A 11 7.54 16.67 -38.72
CA GLN A 11 6.74 16.81 -37.51
C GLN A 11 5.78 15.63 -37.40
N PRO A 12 5.96 14.71 -36.44
CA PRO A 12 4.93 13.73 -36.15
C PRO A 12 3.67 14.49 -35.77
N ARG A 13 2.61 14.33 -36.58
CA ARG A 13 1.26 14.76 -36.21
C ARG A 13 0.96 14.13 -34.86
N THR A 14 1.01 14.94 -33.81
CA THR A 14 0.52 14.54 -32.50
C THR A 14 -0.99 14.48 -32.65
N GLU A 15 -1.50 13.30 -32.98
CA GLU A 15 -2.93 13.03 -32.96
C GLU A 15 -3.45 13.49 -31.60
N GLY A 16 -4.45 14.36 -31.62
CA GLY A 16 -5.08 14.90 -30.43
C GLY A 16 -5.65 13.75 -29.63
N ARG A 17 -4.85 13.17 -28.74
CA ARG A 17 -5.34 12.30 -27.67
C ARG A 17 -6.36 13.15 -26.92
N PHE A 18 -7.63 12.79 -27.08
CA PHE A 18 -8.71 13.24 -26.23
C PHE A 18 -8.32 12.90 -24.79
N ARG A 19 -7.59 13.80 -24.14
CA ARG A 19 -7.28 13.71 -22.73
C ARG A 19 -8.57 14.09 -22.04
N LEU A 20 -9.38 13.08 -21.72
CA LEU A 20 -10.41 13.20 -20.69
C LEU A 20 -9.68 13.66 -19.42
N SER A 21 -9.64 14.97 -19.22
CA SER A 21 -9.13 15.61 -18.01
C SER A 21 -10.19 15.41 -16.93
N LEU A 22 -10.34 14.16 -16.49
CA LEU A 22 -11.11 13.78 -15.32
C LEU A 22 -10.36 14.34 -14.12
N ASP A 23 -10.95 15.35 -13.50
CA ASP A 23 -10.41 16.02 -12.32
C ASP A 23 -10.11 14.99 -11.21
N PRO A 24 -8.83 14.72 -10.91
CA PRO A 24 -8.42 13.66 -10.00
C PRO A 24 -8.94 13.85 -8.57
N GLU A 25 -9.19 15.09 -8.16
CA GLU A 25 -9.63 15.42 -6.79
C GLU A 25 -11.14 15.21 -6.61
N ALA A 26 -11.93 15.60 -7.60
CA ALA A 26 -13.37 15.34 -7.62
C ALA A 26 -13.66 13.83 -7.68
N PHE A 27 -12.91 13.10 -8.51
CA PHE A 27 -13.05 11.66 -8.62
C PHE A 27 -12.61 10.92 -7.35
N GLY A 28 -11.52 11.35 -6.70
CA GLY A 28 -11.05 10.73 -5.45
C GLY A 28 -12.11 10.75 -4.35
N ARG A 29 -12.80 11.89 -4.16
CA ARG A 29 -13.90 12.01 -3.19
C ARG A 29 -15.12 11.17 -3.56
N PHE A 30 -15.41 11.04 -4.86
CA PHE A 30 -16.50 10.21 -5.36
C PHE A 30 -16.21 8.71 -5.16
N SER A 31 -15.01 8.25 -5.50
CA SER A 31 -14.56 6.87 -5.28
C SER A 31 -14.56 6.47 -3.80
N GLU A 32 -14.11 7.35 -2.91
CA GLU A 32 -14.16 7.13 -1.45
C GLU A 32 -15.60 6.90 -0.95
N ARG A 33 -16.55 7.61 -1.54
CA ARG A 33 -17.98 7.50 -1.20
C ARG A 33 -18.59 6.24 -1.79
N LEU A 34 -18.26 5.92 -3.05
CA LEU A 34 -18.66 4.67 -3.71
C LEU A 34 -18.08 3.44 -3.01
N ALA A 35 -16.81 3.45 -2.61
CA ALA A 35 -16.17 2.33 -1.92
C ALA A 35 -16.87 2.03 -0.59
N ARG A 36 -17.16 3.06 0.21
CA ARG A 36 -17.94 2.91 1.46
C ARG A 36 -19.38 2.45 1.20
N PHE A 37 -19.98 2.89 0.10
CA PHE A 37 -21.33 2.52 -0.28
C PHE A 37 -21.42 1.06 -0.76
N LEU A 38 -20.53 0.65 -1.67
CA LEU A 38 -20.43 -0.71 -2.22
C LEU A 38 -19.96 -1.74 -1.19
N GLY A 39 -19.09 -1.34 -0.25
CA GLY A 39 -18.63 -2.22 0.84
C GLY A 39 -19.67 -2.48 1.92
N THR A 40 -20.81 -1.78 1.90
CA THR A 40 -21.89 -1.99 2.86
C THR A 40 -22.93 -2.97 2.28
N GLY A 41 -23.26 -4.06 3.00
CA GLY A 41 -24.28 -5.03 2.56
C GLY A 41 -25.68 -4.44 2.26
N LYS A 42 -25.95 -3.21 2.71
CA LYS A 42 -27.15 -2.44 2.39
C LYS A 42 -27.28 -2.12 0.88
N PHE A 43 -26.17 -1.92 0.17
CA PHE A 43 -26.22 -1.68 -1.28
C PHE A 43 -26.77 -2.90 -2.03
N LEU A 44 -26.21 -4.08 -1.75
CA LEU A 44 -26.65 -5.33 -2.36
C LEU A 44 -28.13 -5.62 -2.06
N PHE A 45 -28.58 -5.35 -0.84
CA PHE A 45 -29.99 -5.47 -0.48
C PHE A 45 -30.90 -4.57 -1.33
N TRP A 46 -30.62 -3.26 -1.39
CA TRP A 46 -31.42 -2.33 -2.19
C TRP A 46 -31.35 -2.63 -3.69
N GLN A 47 -30.18 -2.98 -4.20
CA GLN A 47 -29.99 -3.37 -5.60
C GLN A 47 -30.84 -4.60 -5.96
N THR A 48 -30.85 -5.61 -5.08
CA THR A 48 -31.65 -6.83 -5.28
C THR A 48 -33.15 -6.51 -5.24
N LEU A 49 -33.59 -5.67 -4.29
CA LEU A 49 -34.98 -5.24 -4.18
C LEU A 49 -35.44 -4.50 -5.45
N ILE A 50 -34.63 -3.57 -5.97
CA ILE A 50 -34.92 -2.83 -7.20
C ILE A 50 -35.07 -3.79 -8.38
N VAL A 51 -34.14 -4.76 -8.53
CA VAL A 51 -34.21 -5.77 -9.60
C VAL A 51 -35.49 -6.59 -9.52
N ILE A 52 -35.86 -7.05 -8.32
CA ILE A 52 -37.10 -7.82 -8.10
C ILE A 52 -38.32 -6.99 -8.49
N VAL A 53 -38.43 -5.75 -7.98
CA VAL A 53 -39.53 -4.85 -8.30
C VAL A 53 -39.61 -4.58 -9.79
N TRP A 54 -38.47 -4.37 -10.45
CA TRP A 54 -38.40 -4.10 -11.88
C TRP A 54 -38.87 -5.30 -12.72
N ILE A 55 -38.44 -6.51 -12.35
CA ILE A 55 -38.92 -7.75 -12.97
C ILE A 55 -40.43 -7.89 -12.76
N THR A 56 -40.95 -7.70 -11.54
CA THR A 56 -42.39 -7.77 -11.27
C THR A 56 -43.19 -6.75 -12.07
N LEU A 57 -42.73 -5.49 -12.15
CA LEU A 57 -43.37 -4.45 -12.96
C LEU A 57 -43.41 -4.83 -14.45
N ASN A 58 -42.31 -5.38 -14.97
CA ASN A 58 -42.26 -5.83 -16.36
C ASN A 58 -43.24 -7.00 -16.60
N LEU A 59 -43.31 -7.99 -15.71
CA LEU A 59 -44.30 -9.08 -15.79
C LEU A 59 -45.75 -8.58 -15.76
N VAL A 60 -46.07 -7.59 -14.93
CA VAL A 60 -47.42 -6.99 -14.89
C VAL A 60 -47.68 -6.15 -16.16
N ALA A 61 -46.67 -5.47 -16.71
CA ALA A 61 -46.78 -4.71 -17.95
C ALA A 61 -46.91 -5.60 -19.20
N VAL A 62 -46.48 -6.87 -19.15
CA VAL A 62 -46.74 -7.88 -20.19
C VAL A 62 -48.23 -8.14 -20.36
N SER A 63 -49.00 -8.11 -19.27
CA SER A 63 -50.48 -8.16 -19.34
C SER A 63 -51.07 -7.01 -20.16
N LEU A 64 -50.39 -5.86 -20.22
CA LEU A 64 -50.74 -4.70 -21.05
C LEU A 64 -50.10 -4.74 -22.45
N ARG A 65 -49.45 -5.85 -22.84
CA ARG A 65 -48.69 -6.05 -24.09
C ARG A 65 -47.52 -5.07 -24.31
N TRP A 66 -46.99 -4.45 -23.25
CA TRP A 66 -45.91 -3.47 -23.35
C TRP A 66 -44.57 -4.10 -23.77
N ASP A 67 -44.30 -5.35 -23.38
CA ASP A 67 -43.07 -6.09 -23.75
C ASP A 67 -43.33 -7.61 -23.79
N PRO A 68 -43.93 -8.16 -24.87
CA PRO A 68 -44.21 -9.60 -24.98
C PRO A 68 -42.93 -10.46 -24.92
N TYR A 69 -43.05 -11.70 -24.44
CA TYR A 69 -41.94 -12.66 -24.42
C TYR A 69 -41.24 -12.71 -25.79
N PRO A 70 -39.90 -12.48 -25.89
CA PRO A 70 -38.85 -12.71 -24.88
C PRO A 70 -38.23 -11.45 -24.21
N PHE A 71 -39.04 -10.48 -23.77
CA PHE A 71 -38.64 -9.31 -22.94
C PHE A 71 -37.39 -8.56 -23.47
N ILE A 72 -37.47 -8.02 -24.69
CA ILE A 72 -36.34 -7.35 -25.34
C ILE A 72 -35.89 -6.11 -24.56
N LEU A 73 -36.83 -5.34 -24.02
CA LEU A 73 -36.51 -4.09 -23.33
C LEU A 73 -35.84 -4.35 -21.98
N LEU A 74 -36.29 -5.38 -21.26
CA LEU A 74 -35.66 -5.82 -20.02
C LEU A 74 -34.20 -6.25 -20.26
N ASN A 75 -33.97 -7.07 -21.28
CA ASN A 75 -32.63 -7.53 -21.64
C ASN A 75 -31.72 -6.38 -22.09
N LEU A 76 -32.25 -5.43 -22.85
CA LEU A 76 -31.50 -4.26 -23.29
C LEU A 76 -31.07 -3.37 -22.10
N ALA A 77 -31.96 -3.17 -21.12
CA ALA A 77 -31.66 -2.41 -19.92
C ALA A 77 -30.55 -3.07 -19.09
N PHE A 78 -30.64 -4.38 -18.82
CA PHE A 78 -29.59 -5.11 -18.11
C PHE A 78 -28.25 -5.13 -18.86
N SER A 79 -28.30 -5.29 -20.18
CA SER A 79 -27.09 -5.27 -21.03
C SER A 79 -26.39 -3.90 -20.94
N THR A 80 -27.16 -2.82 -20.97
CA THR A 80 -26.62 -1.46 -20.83
C THR A 80 -26.07 -1.21 -19.42
N GLN A 81 -26.76 -1.71 -18.38
CA GLN A 81 -26.27 -1.63 -17.00
C GLN A 81 -24.91 -2.32 -16.84
N ALA A 82 -24.77 -3.53 -17.37
CA ALA A 82 -23.51 -4.27 -17.34
C ALA A 82 -22.41 -3.55 -18.14
N ALA A 83 -22.75 -3.02 -19.31
CA ALA A 83 -21.82 -2.29 -20.17
C ALA A 83 -21.26 -1.02 -19.51
N TYR A 84 -22.08 -0.27 -18.75
CA TYR A 84 -21.63 0.92 -18.03
C TYR A 84 -20.89 0.60 -16.71
N ALA A 85 -21.16 -0.56 -16.11
CA ALA A 85 -20.45 -0.99 -14.90
C ALA A 85 -18.95 -1.24 -15.17
N ALA A 86 -18.60 -1.84 -16.31
CA ALA A 86 -17.21 -2.15 -16.67
C ALA A 86 -16.25 -0.94 -16.63
N PRO A 87 -16.52 0.21 -17.30
CA PRO A 87 -15.62 1.37 -17.25
C PRO A 87 -15.60 2.03 -15.87
N LEU A 88 -16.71 2.04 -15.13
CA LEU A 88 -16.73 2.55 -13.75
C LEU A 88 -15.85 1.72 -12.81
N ILE A 89 -15.93 0.39 -12.92
CA ILE A 89 -15.11 -0.53 -12.15
C ILE A 89 -13.63 -0.36 -12.52
N LEU A 90 -13.30 -0.27 -13.81
CA LEU A 90 -11.93 -0.06 -14.28
C LEU A 90 -11.34 1.25 -13.74
N LEU A 91 -12.12 2.34 -13.72
CA LEU A 91 -11.67 3.61 -13.16
C LEU A 91 -11.49 3.53 -11.64
N ALA A 92 -12.33 2.77 -10.94
CA ALA A 92 -12.17 2.51 -9.51
C ALA A 92 -10.91 1.66 -9.22
N GLN A 93 -10.65 0.64 -10.06
CA GLN A 93 -9.50 -0.26 -9.95
C GLN A 93 -8.17 0.46 -10.21
N ASN A 94 -8.05 1.23 -11.30
CA ASN A 94 -6.81 1.98 -11.61
C ASN A 94 -6.33 2.84 -10.43
N ARG A 95 -7.26 3.43 -9.68
CA ARG A 95 -6.91 4.24 -8.50
C ARG A 95 -6.54 3.43 -7.27
N GLN A 96 -7.14 2.25 -7.11
CA GLN A 96 -6.75 1.33 -6.07
C GLN A 96 -5.32 0.85 -6.34
N ASP A 97 -5.02 0.48 -7.58
CA ASP A 97 -3.68 0.05 -8.02
C ASP A 97 -2.62 1.15 -7.82
N ASP A 98 -2.95 2.41 -8.13
CA ASP A 98 -2.05 3.54 -7.88
C ASP A 98 -1.74 3.74 -6.38
N ARG A 99 -2.75 3.64 -5.50
CA ARG A 99 -2.56 3.71 -4.04
C ARG A 99 -1.73 2.54 -3.52
N ASP A 100 -2.07 1.34 -3.96
CA ASP A 100 -1.40 0.10 -3.55
C ASP A 100 0.06 0.12 -3.99
N ARG A 101 0.36 0.67 -5.17
CA ARG A 101 1.72 0.89 -5.65
C ARG A 101 2.52 1.82 -4.73
N VAL A 102 1.96 2.97 -4.35
CA VAL A 102 2.65 3.91 -3.44
C VAL A 102 2.91 3.25 -2.08
N SER A 103 1.90 2.56 -1.53
CA SER A 103 2.06 1.82 -0.27
C SER A 103 3.17 0.77 -0.35
N LEU A 104 3.24 0.01 -1.45
CA LEU A 104 4.30 -0.98 -1.67
C LEU A 104 5.69 -0.36 -1.82
N GLU A 105 5.79 0.80 -2.46
CA GLU A 105 7.06 1.53 -2.59
C GLU A 105 7.55 2.04 -1.23
N GLU A 106 6.65 2.59 -0.39
CA GLU A 106 6.98 2.99 0.99
C GLU A 106 7.42 1.79 1.86
N ASP A 107 6.68 0.68 1.80
CA ASP A 107 7.01 -0.52 2.58
C ASP A 107 8.36 -1.10 2.17
N ARG A 108 8.70 -1.09 0.87
CA ARG A 108 10.03 -1.49 0.40
C ARG A 108 11.12 -0.56 0.91
N ALA A 109 10.90 0.74 0.91
CA ALA A 109 11.86 1.72 1.42
C ALA A 109 12.10 1.53 2.93
N ARG A 110 11.03 1.34 3.70
CA ARG A 110 11.11 1.04 5.14
C ARG A 110 11.84 -0.28 5.40
N ALA A 111 11.52 -1.34 4.67
CA ALA A 111 12.19 -2.63 4.81
C ALA A 111 13.70 -2.53 4.51
N ALA A 112 14.10 -1.74 3.51
CA ALA A 112 15.50 -1.48 3.20
C ALA A 112 16.22 -0.73 4.33
N GLN A 113 15.58 0.29 4.92
CA GLN A 113 16.12 1.02 6.08
C GLN A 113 16.27 0.11 7.30
N THR A 114 15.22 -0.62 7.68
CA THR A 114 15.27 -1.56 8.82
C THR A 114 16.36 -2.61 8.64
N LYS A 115 16.56 -3.10 7.41
CA LYS A 115 17.66 -4.03 7.12
C LYS A 115 19.02 -3.37 7.34
N ALA A 116 19.23 -2.15 6.83
CA ALA A 116 20.48 -1.41 7.02
C ALA A 116 20.77 -1.12 8.50
N ASP A 117 19.76 -0.70 9.26
CA ASP A 117 19.87 -0.44 10.70
C ASP A 117 20.22 -1.72 11.46
N THR A 118 19.60 -2.85 11.10
CA THR A 118 19.92 -4.15 11.70
C THR A 118 21.35 -4.58 11.39
N GLU A 119 21.81 -4.42 10.15
CA GLU A 119 23.18 -4.71 9.75
C GLU A 119 24.19 -3.80 10.48
N TYR A 120 23.85 -2.51 10.65
CA TYR A 120 24.66 -1.56 11.40
C TYR A 120 24.77 -1.96 12.88
N LEU A 121 23.64 -2.22 13.54
CA LEU A 121 23.62 -2.68 14.93
C LEU A 121 24.35 -4.01 15.12
N ALA A 122 24.24 -4.95 14.18
CA ALA A 122 24.96 -6.21 14.23
C ALA A 122 26.48 -6.02 14.14
N ARG A 123 26.96 -5.12 13.28
CA ARG A 123 28.38 -4.76 13.18
C ARG A 123 28.88 -4.08 14.45
N GLU A 124 28.10 -3.15 14.99
CA GLU A 124 28.45 -2.43 16.21
C GLU A 124 28.49 -3.38 17.42
N LEU A 125 27.53 -4.29 17.53
CA LEU A 125 27.53 -5.35 18.54
C LEU A 125 28.73 -6.30 18.39
N ALA A 126 29.12 -6.65 17.17
CA ALA A 126 30.30 -7.47 16.93
C ALA A 126 31.59 -6.75 17.34
N ALA A 127 31.73 -5.46 17.01
CA ALA A 127 32.85 -4.63 17.41
C ALA A 127 32.91 -4.47 18.95
N LEU A 128 31.78 -4.17 19.59
CA LEU A 128 31.65 -4.08 21.03
C LEU A 128 32.03 -5.40 21.71
N ARG A 129 31.57 -6.54 21.18
CA ARG A 129 31.91 -7.86 21.71
C ARG A 129 33.42 -8.13 21.66
N LEU A 130 34.10 -7.74 20.59
CA LEU A 130 35.56 -7.89 20.48
C LEU A 130 36.28 -6.99 21.50
N ALA A 131 35.89 -5.71 21.59
CA ALA A 131 36.48 -4.77 22.54
C ALA A 131 36.28 -5.20 24.01
N VAL A 132 35.07 -5.66 24.39
CA VAL A 132 34.80 -6.20 25.73
C VAL A 132 35.53 -7.52 25.95
N GLY A 133 35.62 -8.38 24.92
CA GLY A 133 36.37 -9.63 24.99
C GLY A 133 37.85 -9.44 25.29
N GLU A 134 38.46 -8.37 24.78
CA GLU A 134 39.86 -8.00 25.09
C GLU A 134 40.01 -7.43 26.51
N VAL A 135 39.12 -6.52 26.94
CA VAL A 135 39.21 -5.84 28.26
C VAL A 135 38.83 -6.77 29.44
N VAL A 136 38.00 -7.78 29.19
CA VAL A 136 37.65 -8.82 30.17
C VAL A 136 38.54 -10.05 29.94
N THR A 137 39.85 -9.86 29.86
CA THR A 137 40.74 -11.02 29.91
C THR A 137 40.63 -11.63 31.30
N ARG A 138 40.39 -12.94 31.38
CA ARG A 138 40.31 -13.69 32.65
C ARG A 138 41.49 -13.38 33.58
N ASP A 139 42.66 -13.12 33.00
CA ASP A 139 43.88 -12.78 33.73
C ASP A 139 43.84 -11.39 34.36
N TYR A 140 43.21 -10.39 33.73
CA TYR A 140 43.02 -9.06 34.31
C TYR A 140 42.01 -9.08 35.46
N LEU A 141 40.87 -9.76 35.27
CA LEU A 141 39.89 -9.99 36.35
C LEU A 141 40.51 -10.76 37.52
N ARG A 142 41.37 -11.74 37.22
CA ARG A 142 42.10 -12.51 38.24
C ARG A 142 43.14 -11.67 38.95
N SER A 143 43.92 -10.85 38.24
CA SER A 143 44.92 -9.98 38.86
C SER A 143 44.27 -8.94 39.76
N GLU A 144 43.13 -8.39 39.38
CA GLU A 144 42.44 -7.36 40.16
C GLU A 144 41.69 -7.93 41.37
N LEU A 145 41.11 -9.14 41.23
CA LEU A 145 40.63 -9.91 42.39
C LEU A 145 41.75 -10.22 43.39
N GLU A 146 42.91 -10.70 42.91
CA GLU A 146 44.05 -10.98 43.79
C GLU A 146 44.63 -9.71 44.42
N ARG A 147 44.62 -8.58 43.69
CA ARG A 147 45.08 -7.29 44.20
C ARG A 147 44.21 -6.81 45.36
N VAL A 148 42.89 -6.81 45.19
CA VAL A 148 41.93 -6.46 46.25
C VAL A 148 42.02 -7.42 47.44
N PHE A 149 42.16 -8.73 47.19
CA PHE A 149 42.35 -9.72 48.27
C PHE A 149 43.64 -9.49 49.06
N ARG A 150 44.76 -9.18 48.39
CA ARG A 150 46.05 -8.87 49.03
C ARG A 150 45.97 -7.60 49.86
N GLU A 151 45.30 -6.57 49.34
CA GLU A 151 45.16 -5.27 50.00
C GLU A 151 44.31 -5.38 51.28
N ARG A 152 43.21 -6.16 51.23
CA ARG A 152 42.42 -6.50 52.42
C ARG A 152 43.21 -7.36 53.41
N LYS A 153 44.01 -8.31 52.94
CA LYS A 153 44.83 -9.16 53.82
C LYS A 153 45.96 -8.39 54.50
N ARG A 154 46.51 -7.35 53.86
CA ARG A 154 47.46 -6.41 54.48
C ARG A 154 46.79 -5.56 55.55
N THR A 155 45.68 -4.91 55.23
CA THR A 155 44.94 -4.09 56.21
C THR A 155 44.51 -4.90 57.44
N VAL A 156 44.05 -6.14 57.27
CA VAL A 156 43.74 -7.03 58.41
C VAL A 156 44.99 -7.43 59.20
N LYS A 157 46.14 -7.63 58.54
CA LYS A 157 47.39 -8.00 59.21
C LYS A 157 48.01 -6.81 59.97
N ASP A 158 47.87 -5.61 59.44
CA ASP A 158 48.36 -4.38 60.07
C ASP A 158 47.50 -3.99 61.30
N ASP A 159 46.19 -4.31 61.27
CA ASP A 159 45.26 -4.13 62.41
C ASP A 159 45.51 -5.14 63.55
N VAL A 160 45.96 -6.36 63.21
CA VAL A 160 46.33 -7.40 64.20
C VAL A 160 47.73 -7.19 64.78
N SER A 161 48.57 -6.37 64.15
CA SER A 161 49.98 -6.14 64.55
C SER A 161 50.24 -4.79 65.22
N SER A 162 49.23 -3.95 65.40
CA SER A 162 49.34 -2.73 66.21
C SER A 162 48.88 -3.03 67.65
N PRO A 163 49.79 -2.93 68.65
CA PRO A 163 49.49 -3.16 70.07
C PRO A 163 48.66 -2.05 70.73
#